data_AF-A0A3M2KYK3-F1
#
_entry.id   AF-A0A3M2KYK3-F1
#
_cell.length_a   1.000
_cell.length_b   1.000
_cell.length_c   1.000
_cell.angle_alpha   90.00
_cell.angle_beta   90.00
_cell.angle_gamma   90.00
#
_symmetry.space_group_name_H-M   'P 1'
#
loop_
_entity.id
_entity.type
_entity.pdbx_description
1 polymer ?
#
loop_
_entity_poly.entity_id
_entity_poly.type
_entity_poly.pdbx_seq_one_letter_code
_entity_poly.pdbx_strand_id
1 'polypeptide(L)'
;MSESPTVTAHIVGNPAGVADNPWPPGHPVEGERVAVFAFDVVGVDGQSQDIRTYHVAPADQAAEGVVVPDHRDPQGTVVRWTAYGTGTVITPPATMGIEAAMMDPDRAADAMFVCTVRPDDPGFPSE
;
A
#
# COMPACT_ATOMS: atom_id res chain seq x y z
N MET A 1 0.67 -26.96 -6.59
CA MET A 1 0.19 -26.12 -5.47
C MET A 1 0.29 -24.70 -5.98
N SER A 2 -0.84 -24.02 -6.18
CA SER A 2 -0.82 -22.62 -6.63
C SER A 2 -0.29 -21.77 -5.48
N GLU A 3 0.85 -21.12 -5.69
CA GLU A 3 1.35 -20.11 -4.75
C GLU A 3 0.27 -19.02 -4.66
N SER A 4 -0.19 -18.71 -3.45
CA SER A 4 -1.10 -17.59 -3.24
C SER A 4 -0.40 -16.30 -3.67
N PRO A 5 -1.04 -15.43 -4.47
CA PRO A 5 -0.38 -14.22 -4.93
C PRO A 5 -0.01 -13.34 -3.74
N THR A 6 1.19 -12.76 -3.79
CA THR A 6 1.66 -11.74 -2.85
C THR A 6 1.79 -10.41 -3.55
N VAL A 7 1.61 -9.32 -2.81
CA VAL A 7 1.66 -7.95 -3.32
C VAL A 7 2.67 -7.14 -2.51
N THR A 8 3.39 -6.24 -3.18
CA THR A 8 4.24 -5.25 -2.49
C THR A 8 3.37 -4.03 -2.18
N ALA A 9 3.28 -3.66 -0.91
CA ALA A 9 2.40 -2.59 -0.47
C ALA A 9 3.12 -1.59 0.43
N HIS A 10 2.80 -0.32 0.23
CA HIS A 10 3.30 0.77 1.03
C HIS A 10 2.60 0.81 2.40
N ILE A 11 3.37 1.05 3.46
CA ILE A 11 2.85 1.22 4.82
C ILE A 11 2.40 2.66 5.07
N VAL A 12 2.74 3.59 4.18
CA VAL A 12 2.32 4.99 4.21
C VAL A 12 1.29 5.21 3.11
N GLY A 13 0.30 6.05 3.36
CA GLY A 13 -0.80 6.34 2.48
C GLY A 13 -2.01 5.48 2.79
N ASN A 14 -3.18 6.11 2.92
CA ASN A 14 -4.45 5.44 3.11
C ASN A 14 -5.59 6.28 2.48
N PRO A 15 -6.84 5.80 2.50
CA PRO A 15 -8.00 6.55 2.02
C PRO A 15 -8.20 7.95 2.64
N ALA A 16 -7.62 8.25 3.81
CA ALA A 16 -7.68 9.57 4.44
C ALA A 16 -6.59 10.53 3.93
N GLY A 17 -5.47 10.01 3.40
CA GLY A 17 -4.40 10.81 2.79
C GLY A 17 -3.20 9.98 2.32
N VAL A 18 -2.60 10.38 1.19
CA VAL A 18 -1.51 9.64 0.53
C VAL A 18 -0.18 9.70 1.30
N ALA A 19 -0.01 10.69 2.16
CA ALA A 19 1.16 10.88 3.00
C ALA A 19 0.92 10.51 4.48
N ASP A 20 -0.29 10.07 4.82
CA ASP A 20 -0.62 9.68 6.18
C ASP A 20 0.06 8.36 6.55
N ASN A 21 0.64 8.30 7.75
CA ASN A 21 1.10 7.04 8.33
C ASN A 21 0.03 6.53 9.30
N PRO A 22 -0.74 5.49 8.94
CA PRO A 22 -1.79 4.96 9.80
C PRO A 22 -1.27 4.08 10.94
N TRP A 23 0.04 3.80 10.98
CA TRP A 23 0.61 2.81 11.89
C TRP A 23 1.15 3.42 13.18
N PRO A 24 0.99 2.71 14.31
CA PRO A 24 1.83 2.96 15.47
C PRO A 24 3.30 2.61 15.16
N PRO A 25 4.27 3.16 15.92
CA PRO A 25 5.68 2.88 15.70
C PRO A 25 6.00 1.38 15.75
N GLY A 26 6.75 0.88 14.74
CA GLY A 26 7.20 -0.51 14.68
C GLY A 26 6.23 -1.47 13.98
N HIS A 27 5.15 -0.97 13.38
CA HIS A 27 4.19 -1.75 12.60
C HIS A 27 4.21 -1.37 11.11
N PRO A 28 3.73 -2.25 10.20
CA PRO A 28 3.27 -3.62 10.47
C PRO A 28 4.40 -4.62 10.71
N VAL A 29 4.12 -5.72 11.43
CA VAL A 29 5.07 -6.82 11.67
C VAL A 29 4.72 -8.08 10.87
N GLU A 30 5.67 -9.01 10.76
CA GLU A 30 5.42 -10.31 10.12
C GLU A 30 4.26 -11.06 10.78
N GLY A 31 3.37 -11.62 9.97
CA GLY A 31 2.16 -12.33 10.41
C GLY A 31 1.03 -11.41 10.85
N GLU A 32 1.23 -10.09 10.88
CA GLU A 32 0.18 -9.14 11.22
C GLU A 32 -0.90 -9.10 10.14
N ARG A 33 -2.17 -9.04 10.57
CA ARG A 33 -3.30 -8.86 9.68
C ARG A 33 -3.45 -7.38 9.37
N VAL A 34 -3.62 -7.05 8.10
CA VAL A 34 -3.68 -5.67 7.61
C VAL A 34 -4.85 -5.49 6.67
N ALA A 35 -5.38 -4.27 6.59
CA ALA A 35 -6.29 -3.86 5.54
C ALA A 35 -5.48 -3.56 4.28
N VAL A 36 -5.96 -3.97 3.11
CA VAL A 36 -5.28 -3.77 1.83
C VAL A 36 -6.09 -2.84 0.93
N PHE A 37 -5.43 -1.81 0.41
CA PHE A 37 -6.02 -0.83 -0.50
C PHE A 37 -5.19 -0.76 -1.78
N ALA A 38 -5.84 -0.52 -2.90
CA ALA A 38 -5.19 -0.01 -4.10
C ALA A 38 -5.45 1.49 -4.21
N PHE A 39 -4.40 2.21 -4.57
CA PHE A 39 -4.42 3.58 -5.02
C PHE A 39 -4.20 3.56 -6.53
N ASP A 40 -5.23 3.95 -7.27
CA ASP A 40 -5.20 4.02 -8.73
C ASP A 40 -5.05 5.48 -9.15
N VAL A 41 -4.01 5.81 -9.92
CA VAL A 41 -3.92 7.06 -10.67
C VAL A 41 -4.53 6.82 -12.04
N VAL A 42 -5.77 7.29 -12.21
CA VAL A 42 -6.57 7.07 -13.42
C VAL A 42 -6.42 8.18 -14.46
N GLY A 43 -5.77 9.30 -14.09
CA GLY A 43 -5.42 10.33 -15.05
C GLY A 43 -4.53 11.43 -14.51
N VAL A 44 -3.83 12.13 -15.42
CA VAL A 44 -2.96 13.29 -15.13
C VAL A 44 -3.18 14.30 -16.25
N ASP A 45 -3.44 15.57 -15.92
CA ASP A 45 -3.65 16.67 -16.87
C ASP A 45 -4.67 16.35 -17.99
N GLY A 46 -5.70 15.58 -17.65
CA GLY A 46 -6.75 15.18 -18.58
C GLY A 46 -6.38 14.02 -19.52
N GLN A 47 -5.18 13.45 -19.38
CA GLN A 47 -4.81 12.19 -20.02
C GLN A 47 -5.13 11.01 -19.11
N SER A 48 -5.64 9.92 -19.67
CA SER A 48 -5.85 8.67 -18.93
C SER A 48 -4.51 8.08 -18.52
N GLN A 49 -4.44 7.60 -17.27
CA GLN A 49 -3.32 6.83 -16.74
C GLN A 49 -3.86 5.52 -16.18
N ASP A 50 -2.98 4.54 -16.03
CA ASP A 50 -3.29 3.26 -15.41
C ASP A 50 -2.09 2.85 -14.53
N ILE A 51 -1.91 3.59 -13.44
CA ILE A 51 -0.87 3.32 -12.45
C ILE A 51 -1.57 2.89 -11.18
N ARG A 52 -1.18 1.72 -10.65
CA ARG A 52 -1.68 1.20 -9.37
C ARG A 52 -0.54 1.02 -8.41
N THR A 53 -0.73 1.48 -7.18
CA THR A 53 0.09 1.11 -6.03
C THR A 53 -0.77 0.51 -4.95
N TYR A 54 -0.21 -0.38 -4.13
CA TYR A 54 -0.92 -0.97 -3.01
C TYR A 54 -0.46 -0.35 -1.71
N HIS A 55 -1.38 -0.23 -0.78
CA HIS A 55 -1.16 0.40 0.52
C HIS A 55 -1.82 -0.45 1.61
N VAL A 56 -1.24 -0.42 2.80
CA VAL A 56 -1.74 -1.16 3.95
C VAL A 56 -2.01 -0.24 5.14
N ALA A 57 -3.08 -0.56 5.85
CA ALA A 57 -3.42 0.09 7.12
C ALA A 57 -3.80 -0.97 8.17
N PRO A 58 -4.00 -0.58 9.44
CA PRO A 58 -4.52 -1.47 10.47
C PRO A 58 -5.78 -2.23 10.02
N ALA A 59 -5.89 -3.51 10.40
CA ALA A 59 -6.98 -4.38 9.93
C ALA A 59 -8.38 -3.90 10.32
N ASP A 60 -8.53 -3.05 11.35
CA ASP A 60 -9.82 -2.43 11.71
C ASP A 60 -10.36 -1.47 10.63
N GLN A 61 -9.50 -1.04 9.70
CA GLN A 61 -9.88 -0.18 8.57
C GLN A 61 -10.25 -1.00 7.33
N ALA A 62 -10.28 -2.33 7.41
CA ALA A 62 -10.62 -3.18 6.27
C ALA A 62 -12.02 -2.90 5.76
N ALA A 63 -12.13 -2.77 4.45
CA ALA A 63 -13.37 -2.54 3.72
C ALA A 63 -13.28 -3.25 2.35
N GLU A 64 -14.39 -3.27 1.61
CA GLU A 64 -14.44 -3.85 0.28
C GLU A 64 -15.03 -2.85 -0.71
N GLY A 65 -14.45 -2.78 -1.91
CA GLY A 65 -14.91 -1.92 -2.99
C GLY A 65 -14.33 -0.49 -2.93
N VAL A 66 -14.94 0.42 -3.69
CA VAL A 66 -14.45 1.81 -3.80
C VAL A 66 -14.67 2.54 -2.48
N VAL A 67 -13.59 2.92 -1.81
CA VAL A 67 -13.62 3.67 -0.53
C VAL A 67 -13.42 5.17 -0.73
N VAL A 68 -12.70 5.56 -1.79
CA VAL A 68 -12.66 6.95 -2.26
C VAL A 68 -12.93 6.94 -3.76
N PRO A 69 -14.04 7.55 -4.22
CA PRO A 69 -14.33 7.66 -5.64
C PRO A 69 -13.35 8.61 -6.34
N ASP A 70 -13.40 8.63 -7.67
CA ASP A 70 -12.51 9.44 -8.50
C ASP A 70 -12.48 10.90 -8.03
N HIS A 71 -11.32 11.31 -7.53
CA HIS A 71 -11.09 12.65 -7.03
C HIS A 71 -9.94 13.29 -7.80
N ARG A 72 -10.16 14.51 -8.28
CA ARG A 72 -9.11 15.31 -8.90
C ARG A 72 -8.39 16.12 -7.84
N ASP A 73 -7.10 15.88 -7.66
CA ASP A 73 -6.25 16.67 -6.78
C ASP A 73 -5.92 18.04 -7.41
N PRO A 74 -5.47 19.04 -6.61
CA PRO A 74 -5.10 20.36 -7.11
C PRO A 74 -4.04 20.38 -8.23
N GLN A 75 -3.20 19.35 -8.32
CA GLN A 75 -2.17 19.19 -9.37
C GLN A 75 -2.75 18.59 -10.66
N GLY A 76 -4.05 18.30 -10.72
CA GLY A 76 -4.71 17.79 -11.92
C GLY A 76 -4.70 16.26 -12.06
N THR A 77 -4.18 15.54 -11.06
CA THR A 77 -4.20 14.08 -11.01
C THR A 77 -5.58 13.60 -10.60
N VAL A 78 -6.11 12.58 -11.27
CA VAL A 78 -7.35 11.90 -10.90
C VAL A 78 -6.96 10.59 -10.24
N VAL A 79 -7.42 10.40 -9.00
CA VAL A 79 -7.07 9.25 -8.17
C VAL A 79 -8.31 8.54 -7.65
N ARG A 80 -8.19 7.24 -7.39
CA ARG A 80 -9.23 6.39 -6.78
C ARG A 80 -8.60 5.52 -5.71
N TRP A 81 -9.35 5.26 -4.64
CA TRP A 81 -8.99 4.23 -3.66
C TRP A 81 -10.00 3.09 -3.66
N THR A 82 -9.50 1.87 -3.78
CA THR A 82 -10.29 0.63 -3.73
C THR A 82 -9.78 -0.23 -2.58
N ALA A 83 -10.65 -0.65 -1.67
CA ALA A 83 -10.32 -1.58 -0.61
C ALA A 83 -10.59 -3.03 -1.04
N TYR A 84 -9.69 -3.93 -0.66
CA TYR A 84 -9.70 -5.35 -1.03
C TYR A 84 -9.81 -6.27 0.20
N GLY A 85 -10.35 -5.75 1.30
CA GLY A 85 -10.47 -6.48 2.56
C GLY A 85 -9.13 -6.58 3.29
N THR A 86 -8.80 -7.79 3.75
CA THR A 86 -7.62 -8.03 4.58
C THR A 86 -6.56 -8.88 3.88
N GLY A 87 -5.33 -8.76 4.36
CA GLY A 87 -4.23 -9.67 4.06
C GLY A 87 -3.36 -9.91 5.27
N THR A 88 -2.37 -10.78 5.11
CA THR A 88 -1.37 -11.10 6.12
C THR A 88 0.01 -10.66 5.64
N VAL A 89 0.74 -9.91 6.47
CA VAL A 89 2.12 -9.50 6.17
C VAL A 89 3.02 -10.72 6.20
N ILE A 90 3.73 -10.96 5.10
CA ILE A 90 4.70 -12.06 4.96
C ILE A 90 6.13 -11.54 5.11
N THR A 91 6.37 -10.29 4.70
CA THR A 91 7.65 -9.61 4.89
C THR A 91 7.37 -8.22 5.44
N PRO A 92 7.78 -7.90 6.69
CA PRO A 92 7.60 -6.55 7.25
C PRO A 92 8.53 -5.54 6.56
N PRO A 93 8.26 -4.23 6.72
CA PRO A 93 9.18 -3.20 6.25
C PRO A 93 10.55 -3.36 6.89
N ALA A 94 11.59 -3.05 6.11
CA ALA A 94 12.96 -3.22 6.56
C ALA A 94 13.28 -2.22 7.67
N THR A 95 13.59 -2.70 8.87
CA THR A 95 14.32 -1.91 9.87
C THR A 95 15.78 -1.85 9.48
N MET A 96 16.13 -0.90 8.59
CA MET A 96 17.52 -0.69 8.23
C MET A 96 18.22 0.15 9.31
N GLY A 97 19.37 -0.33 9.78
CA GLY A 97 20.22 0.43 10.71
C GLY A 97 20.71 1.73 10.08
N ILE A 98 20.93 2.75 10.91
CA ILE A 98 21.30 4.12 10.48
C ILE A 98 22.50 4.11 9.52
N GLU A 99 23.51 3.27 9.77
CA GLU A 99 24.70 3.17 8.91
C GLU A 99 24.39 2.65 7.50
N ALA A 100 23.51 1.65 7.38
CA ALA A 100 23.11 1.11 6.08
C ALA A 100 22.18 2.09 5.33
N ALA A 101 21.33 2.82 6.06
CA ALA A 101 20.50 3.87 5.48
C ALA A 101 21.33 5.06 4.94
N MET A 102 22.47 5.36 5.58
CA MET A 102 23.39 6.39 5.10
C MET A 102 24.19 5.98 3.85
N MET A 103 24.43 4.68 3.65
CA MET A 103 25.14 4.18 2.48
C MET A 103 24.29 4.17 1.20
N ASP A 104 22.98 3.94 1.33
CA ASP A 104 22.07 3.84 0.19
C ASP A 104 20.69 4.44 0.55
N PRO A 105 20.58 5.78 0.64
CA PRO A 105 19.43 6.46 1.22
C PRO A 105 18.16 6.29 0.38
N ASP A 106 18.27 6.23 -0.95
CA ASP A 106 17.11 6.01 -1.83
C ASP A 106 16.53 4.61 -1.63
N ARG A 107 17.39 3.58 -1.60
CA ARG A 107 16.95 2.20 -1.35
C ARG A 107 16.43 2.02 0.08
N ALA A 108 17.04 2.69 1.05
CA ALA A 108 16.62 2.66 2.43
C ALA A 108 15.26 3.31 2.62
N ALA A 109 15.01 4.44 1.96
CA ALA A 109 13.72 5.11 1.98
C ALA A 109 12.63 4.18 1.45
N ASP A 110 12.82 3.58 0.27
CA ASP A 110 11.81 2.70 -0.31
C ASP A 110 11.56 1.45 0.57
N ALA A 111 12.63 0.76 0.99
CA ALA A 111 12.54 -0.47 1.79
C ALA A 111 11.96 -0.26 3.21
N MET A 112 12.09 0.93 3.79
CA MET A 112 11.49 1.26 5.09
C MET A 112 9.98 1.49 5.01
N PHE A 113 9.45 1.77 3.81
CA PHE A 113 8.03 2.11 3.63
C PHE A 113 7.24 1.05 2.86
N VAL A 114 7.85 -0.06 2.46
CA VAL A 114 7.16 -1.16 1.76
C VAL A 114 7.19 -2.45 2.57
N CYS A 115 6.13 -3.23 2.45
CA CYS A 115 6.01 -4.56 3.01
C CYS A 115 5.44 -5.51 1.95
N THR A 116 5.60 -6.81 2.16
CA THR A 116 4.96 -7.83 1.31
C THR A 116 3.78 -8.43 2.04
N VAL A 117 2.63 -8.42 1.40
CA VAL A 117 1.38 -8.94 1.95
C VAL A 117 0.86 -10.07 1.08
N ARG A 118 0.30 -11.09 1.72
CA ARG A 118 -0.55 -12.09 1.08
C ARG A 118 -2.00 -11.73 1.36
N PRO A 119 -2.77 -11.24 0.38
CA PRO A 119 -4.19 -11.00 0.51
C PRO A 119 -4.94 -12.28 0.91
N ASP A 120 -5.99 -12.14 1.72
CA ASP A 120 -6.82 -13.28 2.12
C ASP A 120 -7.79 -13.68 1.00
N ASP A 121 -8.15 -12.74 0.12
CA ASP A 121 -9.08 -12.97 -0.98
C ASP A 121 -8.39 -13.59 -2.22
N PRO A 122 -8.88 -14.73 -2.74
CA PRO A 122 -8.30 -15.39 -3.92
C PRO A 122 -8.61 -14.69 -5.25
N GLY A 123 -9.52 -13.72 -5.27
CA GLY A 123 -9.83 -12.84 -6.41
C GLY A 123 -9.00 -11.56 -6.44
N PHE A 124 -8.04 -11.40 -5.51
CA PHE A 124 -7.15 -10.25 -5.47
C PHE A 124 -6.33 -10.17 -6.78
N PRO A 125 -6.29 -9.00 -7.45
CA PRO A 125 -5.52 -8.84 -8.67
C PRO A 125 -4.04 -9.04 -8.38
N SER A 126 -3.47 -10.11 -8.94
CA SER A 126 -2.03 -10.34 -8.93
C SER A 126 -1.39 -9.30 -9.85
N GLU A 127 -0.35 -8.59 -9.36
CA GLU A 127 0.46 -7.69 -10.20
C GLU A 127 1.12 -8.42 -11.37
#